data_AF-A0AAN8CDA0-F1
#
_entry.id   AF-A0AAN8CDA0-F1
#
_cell.length_a   1.000
_cell.length_b   1.000
_cell.length_c   1.000
_cell.angle_alpha   90.00
_cell.angle_beta   90.00
_cell.angle_gamma   90.00
#
_symmetry.space_group_name_H-M   'P 1'
#
loop_
_entity.id
_entity.type
_entity.pdbx_description
1 polymer ?
#
loop_
_entity_poly.entity_id
_entity_poly.type
_entity_poly.pdbx_seq_one_letter_code
_entity_poly.pdbx_strand_id
1 'polypeptide(L)'
;MALASGHWLEKEMRGDPPGPRKGHSVAVAGNIAFLFGGASSINQGEDIPVYYSDFYMLTVSPDAVLWEEIPQSGEVPSAREGHTLW
;
A
#
# COMPACT_ATOMS: atom_id res chain seq x y z
N MET A 1 20.79 11.98 -3.53
CA MET A 1 20.28 12.67 -4.74
C MET A 1 19.77 11.60 -5.69
N ALA A 2 18.49 11.25 -5.64
CA ALA A 2 17.90 10.42 -6.68
C ALA A 2 17.66 11.32 -7.90
N LEU A 3 18.45 11.14 -8.95
CA LEU A 3 18.20 11.78 -10.24
C LEU A 3 16.92 11.17 -10.81
N ALA A 4 15.97 12.02 -11.23
CA ALA A 4 14.76 11.63 -11.93
C ALA A 4 15.12 11.03 -13.30
N SER A 5 15.58 9.78 -13.30
CA SER A 5 15.97 9.07 -14.51
C SER A 5 14.74 8.58 -15.29
N GLY A 6 13.56 8.53 -14.65
CA GLY A 6 12.36 7.94 -15.24
C GLY A 6 12.45 6.42 -15.44
N HIS A 7 13.50 5.77 -14.94
CA HIS A 7 13.68 4.33 -15.07
C HIS A 7 13.06 3.61 -13.87
N TRP A 8 12.31 2.55 -14.17
CA TRP A 8 11.88 1.60 -13.15
C TRP A 8 13.06 0.77 -12.68
N LEU A 9 13.12 0.54 -11.38
CA LEU A 9 14.13 -0.28 -10.73
C LEU A 9 13.43 -1.32 -9.87
N GLU A 10 13.87 -2.56 -9.98
CA GLU A 10 13.52 -3.58 -9.01
C GLU A 10 14.30 -3.33 -7.71
N LYS A 11 13.63 -3.47 -6.56
CA LYS A 11 14.23 -3.37 -5.23
C LYS A 11 13.95 -4.62 -4.44
N GLU A 12 14.86 -4.96 -3.53
CA GLU A 12 14.63 -6.04 -2.58
C GLU A 12 13.43 -5.68 -1.70
N MET A 13 12.46 -6.60 -1.62
CA MET A 13 11.25 -6.44 -0.81
C MET A 13 11.38 -7.28 0.46
N ARG A 14 11.15 -6.64 1.61
CA ARG A 14 11.24 -7.25 2.94
C ARG A 14 9.97 -6.99 3.75
N GLY A 15 9.76 -7.80 4.79
CA GLY A 15 8.59 -7.71 5.67
C GLY A 15 7.36 -8.37 5.04
N ASP A 16 6.18 -7.93 5.48
CA ASP A 16 4.90 -8.53 5.12
C ASP A 16 4.10 -7.56 4.24
N PRO A 17 4.24 -7.64 2.90
CA PRO A 17 3.54 -6.75 1.99
C PRO A 17 2.03 -7.04 1.96
N PRO A 18 1.21 -6.02 1.67
CA PRO A 18 -0.21 -6.25 1.45
C PRO A 18 -0.44 -7.17 0.24
N GLY A 19 -1.55 -7.92 0.27
CA GLY A 19 -2.01 -8.68 -0.88
C GLY A 19 -2.31 -7.78 -2.11
N PRO A 20 -2.32 -8.35 -3.33
CA PRO A 20 -2.50 -7.57 -4.55
C PRO A 20 -3.84 -6.83 -4.57
N ARG A 21 -3.79 -5.54 -4.93
CA ARG A 21 -4.92 -4.61 -4.83
C ARG A 21 -4.85 -3.45 -5.83
N LYS A 22 -5.99 -2.85 -6.12
CA LYS A 22 -6.16 -1.60 -6.91
C LYS A 22 -6.87 -0.54 -6.09
N GLY A 23 -6.84 0.71 -6.55
CA GLY A 23 -7.64 1.80 -5.96
C GLY A 23 -7.32 2.16 -4.50
N HIS A 24 -6.18 1.72 -3.97
CA HIS A 24 -5.69 2.15 -2.66
C HIS A 24 -5.17 3.59 -2.74
N SER A 25 -5.08 4.25 -1.59
CA SER A 25 -4.45 5.57 -1.49
C SER A 25 -3.07 5.46 -0.85
N VAL A 26 -2.17 6.38 -1.21
CA VAL A 26 -0.82 6.47 -0.64
C VAL A 26 -0.50 7.92 -0.28
N ALA A 27 0.07 8.13 0.91
CA ALA A 27 0.66 9.39 1.32
C ALA A 27 2.15 9.19 1.68
N VAL A 28 3.00 10.18 1.40
CA VAL A 28 4.45 10.07 1.64
C VAL A 28 4.90 11.12 2.65
N ALA A 29 5.65 10.70 3.66
CA ALA A 29 6.32 11.57 4.62
C ALA A 29 7.79 11.15 4.76
N GLY A 30 8.71 11.96 4.24
CA GLY A 30 10.13 11.64 4.23
C GLY A 30 10.42 10.41 3.37
N ASN A 31 11.02 9.38 3.97
CA ASN A 31 11.33 8.10 3.32
C ASN A 31 10.26 7.02 3.57
N ILE A 32 9.11 7.40 4.13
CA ILE A 32 8.03 6.48 4.47
C ILE A 32 6.82 6.80 3.58
N ALA A 33 6.22 5.77 3.01
CA ALA A 33 4.91 5.85 2.38
C ALA A 33 3.88 5.08 3.21
N PHE A 34 2.66 5.62 3.32
CA PHE A 34 1.55 5.04 4.05
C PHE A 34 0.47 4.64 3.06
N LEU A 35 0.01 3.39 3.11
CA LEU A 35 -0.99 2.84 2.21
C LEU A 35 -2.25 2.49 3.01
N PHE A 36 -3.42 2.90 2.51
CA PHE A 36 -4.71 2.53 3.10
C PHE A 36 -5.67 1.95 2.06
N GLY A 37 -6.31 0.84 2.45
CA GLY A 37 -7.43 0.23 1.74
C GLY A 37 -7.12 -0.28 0.32
N GLY A 38 -8.05 -0.04 -0.60
CA GLY A 38 -8.07 -0.59 -1.96
C GLY A 38 -9.01 -1.78 -2.10
N ALA A 39 -8.98 -2.43 -3.25
CA ALA A 39 -9.77 -3.64 -3.51
C ALA A 39 -9.00 -4.68 -4.31
N SER A 40 -9.38 -5.95 -4.15
CA SER A 40 -8.91 -7.07 -4.97
C SER A 40 -10.09 -7.80 -5.58
N SER A 41 -9.91 -8.27 -6.81
CA SER A 41 -10.90 -9.11 -7.52
C SER A 41 -10.38 -10.55 -7.69
N ILE A 42 -9.32 -10.94 -6.99
CA ILE A 42 -8.52 -12.15 -7.29
C ILE A 42 -9.02 -13.37 -6.51
N ASN A 43 -10.30 -13.47 -6.14
CA ASN A 43 -10.80 -14.63 -5.39
C ASN A 43 -12.05 -15.26 -6.01
N GLN A 44 -11.83 -16.48 -6.53
CA GLN A 44 -12.75 -17.64 -6.48
C GLN A 44 -13.95 -17.71 -7.45
N GLY A 45 -13.76 -17.31 -8.70
CA GLY A 45 -14.71 -17.66 -9.77
C GLY A 45 -16.00 -16.83 -9.80
N GLU A 46 -16.12 -15.84 -8.93
CA GLU A 46 -17.16 -14.81 -8.97
C GLU A 46 -16.52 -13.41 -9.03
N ASP A 47 -17.11 -12.50 -9.81
CA ASP A 47 -16.65 -11.12 -10.02
C ASP A 47 -16.94 -10.19 -8.82
N ILE A 48 -16.89 -10.71 -7.58
CA ILE A 48 -17.18 -9.92 -6.38
C ILE A 48 -15.89 -9.29 -5.85
N PRO A 49 -15.77 -7.95 -5.82
CA PRO A 49 -14.60 -7.28 -5.27
C PRO A 49 -14.55 -7.40 -3.74
N VAL A 50 -13.35 -7.69 -3.22
CA VAL A 50 -13.02 -7.60 -1.81
C VAL A 50 -12.39 -6.24 -1.55
N TYR A 51 -13.00 -5.43 -0.69
CA TYR A 51 -12.45 -4.14 -0.27
C TYR A 51 -11.64 -4.30 1.01
N TYR A 52 -10.56 -3.54 1.13
CA TYR A 52 -9.68 -3.54 2.29
C TYR A 52 -9.82 -2.25 3.12
N SER A 53 -9.60 -2.38 4.42
CA SER A 53 -9.51 -1.29 5.41
C SER A 53 -8.21 -1.37 6.22
N ASP A 54 -7.25 -2.17 5.76
CA ASP A 54 -5.95 -2.33 6.39
C ASP A 54 -5.06 -1.10 6.13
N PHE A 55 -4.05 -0.93 6.99
CA PHE A 55 -3.14 0.21 6.95
C PHE A 55 -1.71 -0.28 6.99
N TYR A 56 -0.91 0.15 6.02
CA TYR A 56 0.47 -0.31 5.86
C TYR A 56 1.44 0.86 5.83
N MET A 57 2.64 0.59 6.33
CA MET A 57 3.82 1.43 6.19
C MET A 57 4.80 0.80 5.22
N LEU A 58 5.43 1.67 4.43
CA LEU A 58 6.49 1.35 3.48
C LEU A 58 7.72 2.20 3.75
N THR A 59 8.78 1.62 4.29
CA THR A 59 10.06 2.33 4.43
C THR A 59 10.90 2.12 3.18
N VAL A 60 11.19 3.21 2.46
CA VAL A 60 11.98 3.19 1.22
C VAL A 60 13.42 3.58 1.50
N SER A 61 14.35 2.66 1.23
CA SER A 61 15.80 2.90 1.28
C SER A 61 16.40 2.80 -0.13
N PRO A 62 17.69 3.15 -0.34
CA PRO A 62 18.34 2.98 -1.64
C PRO A 62 18.26 1.55 -2.18
N ASP A 63 18.50 0.55 -1.32
CA ASP A 63 18.69 -0.84 -1.74
C ASP A 63 17.46 -1.73 -1.52
N ALA A 64 16.65 -1.41 -0.52
CA ALA A 64 15.53 -2.23 -0.10
C ALA A 64 14.28 -1.43 0.27
N VAL A 65 13.18 -2.13 0.33
CA VAL A 65 11.86 -1.65 0.73
C VAL A 65 11.33 -2.57 1.82
N LEU A 66 10.88 -2.00 2.94
CA LEU A 66 10.35 -2.74 4.09
C LEU A 66 8.86 -2.44 4.28
N TRP A 67 8.04 -3.49 4.32
CA TRP A 67 6.60 -3.43 4.60
C TRP A 67 6.30 -3.83 6.03
N GLU A 68 5.41 -3.06 6.66
CA GLU A 68 4.88 -3.33 7.99
C GLU A 68 3.38 -3.00 8.01
N GLU A 69 2.55 -3.92 8.49
CA GLU A 69 1.15 -3.63 8.79
C GLU A 69 1.08 -2.80 10.07
N ILE A 70 0.36 -1.68 10.03
CA ILE A 70 0.16 -0.81 11.18
C ILE A 70 -1.13 -1.25 11.89
N PRO A 71 -1.07 -1.68 13.16
CA PRO A 71 -2.26 -1.95 13.95
C PRO A 71 -3.12 -0.69 14.12
N GLN A 72 -4.42 -0.82 13.88
CA GLN A 72 -5.36 0.29 13.97
C GLN A 72 -6.25 0.16 15.21
N SER A 73 -6.63 1.28 15.83
CA SER A 73 -7.52 1.31 16.99
C SER A 73 -8.38 2.58 16.98
N GLY A 74 -9.51 2.57 17.70
CA GLY A 74 -10.46 3.69 17.73
C GLY A 74 -11.43 3.68 16.54
N GLU A 75 -11.74 4.87 16.02
CA GLU A 75 -12.59 5.03 14.83
C GLU A 75 -11.78 4.80 13.55
N VAL A 76 -11.80 3.57 13.06
CA VAL A 76 -11.08 3.16 11.85
C VAL A 76 -11.97 3.36 10.62
N PRO A 77 -11.46 3.93 9.50
CA PRO A 77 -12.26 4.05 8.29
C PRO A 77 -12.67 2.67 7.74
N SER A 78 -13.90 2.57 7.24
CA SER A 78 -14.39 1.34 6.60
C SER A 78 -13.58 0.97 5.34
N ALA A 79 -13.68 -0.29 4.92
CA ALA A 79 -13.06 -0.77 3.70
C ALA A 79 -13.54 0.03 2.48
N ARG A 80 -12.60 0.44 1.61
CA ARG A 80 -12.89 1.37 0.50
C ARG A 80 -11.78 1.37 -0.55
N GLU A 81 -12.15 1.71 -1.79
CA GLU A 81 -11.22 2.00 -2.89
C GLU A 81 -11.57 3.35 -3.54
N GLY A 82 -10.68 3.89 -4.38
CA GLY A 82 -10.94 5.10 -5.18
C GLY A 82 -11.00 6.40 -4.37
N HIS A 83 -10.46 6.40 -3.15
CA HIS A 83 -10.43 7.55 -2.25
C HIS A 83 -9.07 8.27 -2.30
N THR A 84 -9.03 9.49 -1.77
CA THR A 84 -7.82 10.31 -1.67
C THR A 84 -7.45 10.54 -0.21
N LEU A 85 -6.15 10.61 0.09
CA LEU A 85 -5.62 11.14 1.35
C LEU A 85 -5.28 12.62 1.13
N TRP A 86 -5.75 13.49 2.02
CA TRP A 86 -5.41 14.93 2.03
C TRP A 86 -4.40 15.19 3.15
#